data_AF-A0A1F3A3Z3-F1
#
_entry.id   AF-A0A1F3A3Z3-F1
#
_cell.length_a   1.000
_cell.length_b   1.000
_cell.length_c   1.000
_cell.angle_alpha   90.00
_cell.angle_beta   90.00
_cell.angle_gamma   90.00
#
_symmetry.space_group_name_H-M   'P 1'
#
loop_
_entity.id
_entity.type
_entity.pdbx_description
1 polymer ?
#
loop_
_entity_poly.entity_id
_entity_poly.type
_entity_poly.pdbx_seq_one_letter_code
_entity_poly.pdbx_strand_id
1 'polypeptide(L)'
;MNEALTVAVQLGVVAALGGAGALAFRKSFRATWFVGGLVLYSLYDFLLTRGFYLLPDPFPEASWNWAGKLMSLVGVLAICALPAIGWRRAGITMRQGKGWIAAAVVLALLGGLFFYLAISNPDGRDDWETIAFQWTMPGLDEEIFYRGLFLLAMNEAFSARARILGAPIGYGGMLATVLFGLAHGLAYDKSGLSFDAMTFALTGGPALILLWLKERTGSVLMPIIGHNIANGASTLF
;
A
#
# COMPACT_ATOMS: atom_id res chain seq x y z
N MET A 1 -13.40 -14.16 -9.77
CA MET A 1 -13.45 -13.27 -8.60
C MET A 1 -14.45 -12.15 -8.86
N ASN A 2 -15.28 -11.78 -7.89
CA ASN A 2 -16.19 -10.65 -7.97
C ASN A 2 -15.58 -9.46 -7.22
N GLU A 3 -14.79 -8.67 -7.93
CA GLU A 3 -14.02 -7.56 -7.33
C GLU A 3 -14.89 -6.55 -6.59
N ALA A 4 -16.08 -6.24 -7.11
CA ALA A 4 -16.96 -5.28 -6.44
C ALA A 4 -17.41 -5.77 -5.06
N LEU A 5 -17.65 -7.08 -4.91
CA LEU A 5 -17.96 -7.68 -3.61
C LEU A 5 -16.72 -7.80 -2.72
N THR A 6 -15.56 -8.17 -3.28
CA THR A 6 -14.27 -8.19 -2.56
C THR A 6 -14.01 -6.83 -1.90
N VAL A 7 -14.08 -5.76 -2.69
CA VAL A 7 -13.85 -4.37 -2.25
C VAL A 7 -14.92 -3.92 -1.25
N ALA A 8 -16.18 -4.26 -1.47
CA ALA A 8 -17.25 -3.96 -0.52
C ALA A 8 -17.00 -4.61 0.85
N VAL A 9 -16.51 -5.85 0.89
CA VAL A 9 -16.15 -6.54 2.13
C VAL A 9 -14.93 -5.88 2.79
N GLN A 10 -13.88 -5.58 2.03
CA GLN A 10 -12.69 -4.87 2.53
C GLN A 10 -13.06 -3.51 3.14
N LEU A 11 -13.87 -2.73 2.44
CA LEU A 11 -14.43 -1.46 2.93
C LEU A 11 -15.28 -1.66 4.18
N GLY A 12 -16.11 -2.70 4.23
CA GLY A 12 -16.92 -3.03 5.39
C GLY A 12 -16.07 -3.31 6.63
N VAL A 13 -14.99 -4.09 6.49
CA VAL A 13 -14.05 -4.37 7.57
C VAL A 13 -13.34 -3.08 8.04
N VAL A 14 -12.81 -2.28 7.11
CA VAL A 14 -12.15 -1.01 7.46
C VAL A 14 -13.14 -0.01 8.08
N ALA A 15 -14.38 0.05 7.59
CA ALA A 15 -15.44 0.88 8.15
C ALA A 15 -15.80 0.45 9.58
N ALA A 16 -15.93 -0.85 9.83
CA ALA A 16 -16.21 -1.39 11.17
C ALA A 16 -15.07 -1.09 12.15
N LEU A 17 -13.81 -1.35 11.74
CA LEU A 17 -12.63 -1.05 12.56
C LEU A 17 -12.49 0.46 12.81
N GLY A 18 -12.65 1.27 11.76
CA GLY A 18 -12.64 2.73 11.89
C GLY A 18 -13.76 3.26 12.77
N GLY A 19 -14.95 2.67 12.71
CA GLY A 19 -16.05 2.99 13.62
C GLY A 19 -15.72 2.66 15.08
N ALA A 20 -15.14 1.49 15.35
CA ALA A 20 -14.65 1.13 16.68
C ALA A 20 -13.54 2.09 17.16
N GLY A 21 -12.59 2.43 16.28
CA GLY A 21 -11.58 3.44 16.54
C GLY A 21 -12.18 4.81 16.83
N ALA A 22 -13.23 5.23 16.13
CA ALA A 22 -13.89 6.50 16.36
C ALA A 22 -14.53 6.57 17.75
N LEU A 23 -15.01 5.44 18.29
CA LEU A 23 -15.49 5.35 19.67
C LEU A 23 -14.36 5.48 20.70
N ALA A 24 -13.18 4.93 20.42
CA ALA A 24 -12.00 5.02 21.29
C ALA A 24 -11.31 6.40 21.22
N PHE A 25 -11.31 7.03 20.05
CA PHE A 25 -10.57 8.25 19.74
C PHE A 25 -11.49 9.44 19.43
N ARG A 26 -12.67 9.52 20.06
CA ARG A 26 -13.73 10.51 19.72
C ARG A 26 -13.25 11.95 19.55
N LYS A 27 -12.35 12.42 20.44
CA LYS A 27 -11.84 13.81 20.42
C LYS A 27 -10.83 14.08 19.30
N SER A 28 -10.23 13.03 18.75
CA SER A 28 -9.22 13.08 17.70
C SER A 28 -9.71 12.47 16.38
N PHE A 29 -11.02 12.22 16.27
CA PHE A 29 -11.64 11.63 15.08
C PHE A 29 -12.28 12.69 14.17
N ARG A 30 -12.03 12.59 12.86
CA ARG A 30 -12.60 13.45 11.81
C ARG A 30 -13.25 12.59 10.73
N ALA A 31 -14.58 12.50 10.78
CA ALA A 31 -15.35 11.64 9.89
C ALA A 31 -15.18 11.97 8.41
N THR A 32 -14.99 13.26 8.06
CA THR A 32 -14.81 13.68 6.67
C THR A 32 -13.58 13.05 6.01
N TRP A 33 -12.46 12.99 6.73
CA TRP A 33 -11.24 12.34 6.25
C TRP A 33 -11.36 10.82 6.24
N PHE A 34 -12.10 10.25 7.19
CA PHE A 34 -12.34 8.82 7.23
C PHE A 34 -13.15 8.35 6.02
N VAL A 35 -14.31 8.97 5.78
CA VAL A 35 -15.15 8.70 4.60
C VAL A 35 -14.39 9.02 3.32
N GLY A 36 -13.66 10.15 3.29
CA GLY A 36 -12.79 10.51 2.17
C GLY A 36 -11.78 9.40 1.85
N GLY A 37 -11.13 8.82 2.85
CA GLY A 37 -10.21 7.70 2.65
C GLY A 37 -10.88 6.43 2.10
N LEU A 38 -12.09 6.10 2.55
CA LEU A 38 -12.87 4.99 1.99
C LEU A 38 -13.19 5.22 0.50
N VAL A 39 -13.60 6.44 0.13
CA VAL A 39 -13.85 6.83 -1.26
C VAL A 39 -12.56 6.76 -2.08
N LEU A 40 -11.44 7.22 -1.54
CA LEU A 40 -10.13 7.13 -2.20
C LEU A 40 -9.74 5.69 -2.48
N TYR A 41 -10.02 4.76 -1.56
CA TYR A 41 -9.77 3.34 -1.80
C TYR A 41 -10.68 2.75 -2.89
N SER A 42 -11.98 3.04 -2.86
CA SER A 42 -12.89 2.61 -3.93
C SER A 42 -12.46 3.13 -5.30
N LEU A 43 -12.00 4.40 -5.37
CA LEU A 43 -11.50 4.99 -6.60
C LEU A 43 -10.18 4.34 -7.05
N TYR A 44 -9.24 4.13 -6.13
CA TYR A 44 -7.98 3.47 -6.42
C TYR A 44 -8.20 2.07 -7.00
N ASP A 45 -9.01 1.25 -6.33
CA ASP A 45 -9.36 -0.08 -6.80
C ASP A 45 -10.04 -0.03 -8.18
N PHE A 46 -11.01 0.86 -8.35
CA PHE A 46 -11.69 1.03 -9.63
C PHE A 46 -10.68 1.32 -10.75
N LEU A 47 -9.76 2.27 -10.57
CA LEU A 47 -8.75 2.60 -11.58
C LEU A 47 -7.83 1.41 -11.88
N LEU A 48 -7.45 0.65 -10.86
CA LEU A 48 -6.56 -0.51 -10.96
C LEU A 48 -7.21 -1.70 -11.67
N THR A 49 -8.48 -1.97 -11.42
CA THR A 49 -9.15 -3.22 -11.84
C THR A 49 -10.12 -3.07 -13.00
N ARG A 50 -10.68 -1.86 -13.22
CA ARG A 50 -11.76 -1.64 -14.19
C ARG A 50 -11.61 -0.39 -15.05
N GLY A 51 -11.12 0.70 -14.47
CA GLY A 51 -11.08 2.02 -15.09
C GLY A 51 -10.23 2.02 -16.35
N PHE A 52 -9.15 1.22 -16.38
CA PHE A 52 -8.24 1.18 -17.52
C PHE A 52 -8.87 0.60 -18.79
N TYR A 53 -9.91 -0.24 -18.67
CA TYR A 53 -10.69 -0.71 -19.83
C TYR A 53 -11.51 0.39 -20.52
N LEU A 54 -11.62 1.58 -19.92
CA LEU A 54 -12.28 2.73 -20.56
C LEU A 54 -11.40 3.41 -21.61
N LEU A 55 -10.10 3.09 -21.65
CA LEU A 55 -9.13 3.63 -22.58
C LEU A 55 -8.52 2.49 -23.42
N PRO A 56 -8.00 2.78 -24.63
CA PRO A 56 -7.23 1.79 -25.37
C PRO A 56 -6.03 1.33 -24.55
N ASP A 57 -5.86 0.01 -24.42
CA ASP A 57 -4.75 -0.58 -23.68
C ASP A 57 -3.42 -0.33 -24.43
N PRO A 58 -2.45 0.41 -23.84
CA PRO A 58 -1.14 0.61 -24.43
C PRO A 58 -0.25 -0.64 -24.42
N PHE A 59 -0.59 -1.68 -23.64
CA PHE A 59 0.18 -2.91 -23.47
C PHE A 59 -0.68 -4.17 -23.66
N PRO A 60 -1.36 -4.34 -24.81
CA PRO A 60 -2.36 -5.40 -24.99
C PRO A 60 -1.78 -6.83 -24.98
N GLU A 61 -0.48 -6.98 -25.22
CA GLU A 61 0.24 -8.27 -25.22
C GLU A 61 0.97 -8.54 -23.91
N ALA A 62 0.91 -7.63 -22.94
CA ALA A 62 1.61 -7.78 -21.68
C ALA A 62 0.97 -8.86 -20.80
N SER A 63 1.81 -9.66 -20.14
CA SER A 63 1.35 -10.68 -19.18
C SER A 63 0.91 -10.07 -17.86
N TRP A 64 1.46 -8.90 -17.49
CA TRP A 64 1.12 -8.18 -16.27
C TRP A 64 0.19 -6.99 -16.52
N ASN A 65 -0.55 -6.58 -15.48
CA ASN A 65 -1.48 -5.45 -15.54
C ASN A 65 -0.77 -4.08 -15.49
N TRP A 66 0.01 -3.76 -16.53
CA TRP A 66 0.68 -2.46 -16.67
C TRP A 66 -0.32 -1.31 -16.80
N ALA A 67 -1.37 -1.48 -17.60
CA ALA A 67 -2.37 -0.45 -17.85
C ALA A 67 -3.11 -0.03 -16.58
N GLY A 68 -3.59 -1.00 -15.79
CA GLY A 68 -4.26 -0.75 -14.51
C GLY A 68 -3.34 -0.05 -13.52
N LYS A 69 -2.10 -0.55 -13.35
CA LYS A 69 -1.11 0.04 -12.44
C LYS A 69 -0.74 1.48 -12.82
N LEU A 70 -0.58 1.76 -14.11
CA LEU A 70 -0.32 3.13 -14.57
C LEU A 70 -1.53 4.04 -14.36
N MET A 71 -2.73 3.56 -14.62
CA MET A 71 -3.95 4.36 -14.43
C MET A 71 -4.19 4.70 -12.96
N SER A 72 -4.06 3.73 -12.06
CA SER A 72 -4.18 3.96 -10.61
C SER A 72 -3.08 4.90 -10.11
N LEU A 73 -1.82 4.69 -10.52
CA LEU A 73 -0.70 5.55 -10.16
C LEU A 73 -0.92 7.00 -10.61
N VAL A 74 -1.28 7.22 -11.88
CA VAL A 74 -1.56 8.56 -12.42
C VAL A 74 -2.73 9.21 -11.70
N GLY A 75 -3.80 8.45 -11.43
CA GLY A 75 -4.96 8.94 -10.67
C GLY A 75 -4.59 9.39 -9.26
N VAL A 76 -3.80 8.60 -8.54
CA VAL A 76 -3.32 8.93 -7.19
C VAL A 76 -2.39 10.13 -7.20
N LEU A 77 -1.49 10.25 -8.19
CA LEU A 77 -0.62 11.41 -8.35
C LEU A 77 -1.42 12.69 -8.66
N ALA A 78 -2.47 12.60 -9.49
CA ALA A 78 -3.37 13.70 -9.78
C ALA A 78 -4.13 14.17 -8.53
N ILE A 79 -4.63 13.24 -7.71
CA ILE A 79 -5.28 13.57 -6.43
C ILE A 79 -4.28 14.23 -5.47
N CYS A 80 -3.05 13.69 -5.39
CA CYS A 80 -2.00 14.28 -4.58
C CYS A 80 -1.65 15.70 -5.03
N ALA A 81 -1.78 16.02 -6.32
CA ALA A 81 -1.49 17.35 -6.86
C ALA A 81 -2.52 18.42 -6.42
N LEU A 82 -3.68 18.01 -5.89
CA LEU A 82 -4.68 18.94 -5.36
C LEU A 82 -4.13 19.71 -4.14
N PRO A 83 -4.38 21.04 -4.03
CA PRO A 83 -3.88 21.86 -2.92
C PRO A 83 -4.29 21.36 -1.53
N ALA A 84 -5.47 20.72 -1.43
CA ALA A 84 -5.99 20.16 -0.19
C ALA A 84 -5.25 18.89 0.27
N ILE A 85 -4.48 18.24 -0.60
CA ILE A 85 -3.72 17.03 -0.32
C ILE A 85 -2.22 17.38 -0.30
N GLY A 86 -1.63 17.63 -1.47
CA GLY A 86 -0.22 18.00 -1.64
C GLY A 86 0.74 16.82 -1.60
N TRP A 87 1.63 16.72 -2.61
CA TRP A 87 2.62 15.65 -2.77
C TRP A 87 3.49 15.46 -1.52
N ARG A 88 3.97 16.57 -0.94
CA ARG A 88 4.82 16.52 0.26
C ARG A 88 4.09 15.97 1.48
N ARG A 89 2.79 16.22 1.65
CA ARG A 89 2.00 15.69 2.77
C ARG A 89 1.75 14.19 2.61
N ALA A 90 1.54 13.73 1.38
CA ALA A 90 1.54 12.31 1.04
C ALA A 90 2.97 11.69 1.09
N GLY A 91 4.01 12.46 1.38
CA GLY A 91 5.38 11.98 1.45
C GLY A 91 6.01 11.60 0.10
N ILE A 92 5.44 12.07 -1.00
CA ILE A 92 6.01 11.98 -2.34
C ILE A 92 7.14 13.02 -2.43
N THR A 93 8.32 12.64 -1.95
CA THR A 93 9.51 13.49 -1.85
C THR A 93 10.76 12.63 -1.77
N MET A 94 11.85 13.10 -2.38
CA MET A 94 13.17 12.46 -2.27
C MET A 94 13.85 12.74 -0.92
N ARG A 95 13.44 13.82 -0.23
CA ARG A 95 14.02 14.21 1.07
C ARG A 95 13.59 13.24 2.16
N GLN A 96 14.57 12.66 2.85
CA GLN A 96 14.35 11.81 4.02
C GLN A 96 14.47 12.64 5.30
N GLY A 97 13.53 12.45 6.23
CA GLY A 97 13.47 13.15 7.51
C GLY A 97 14.53 12.70 8.53
N LYS A 98 14.40 13.23 9.75
CA LYS A 98 15.30 12.87 10.86
C LYS A 98 15.16 11.38 11.19
N GLY A 99 16.28 10.68 11.34
CA GLY A 99 16.28 9.24 11.61
C GLY A 99 16.31 8.36 10.35
N TRP A 100 16.56 8.95 9.18
CA TRP A 100 16.72 8.20 7.92
C TRP A 100 17.82 7.13 7.97
N ILE A 101 18.87 7.30 8.77
CA ILE A 101 19.93 6.29 8.93
C ILE A 101 19.35 5.00 9.54
N ALA A 102 18.59 5.13 10.63
CA ALA A 102 17.93 3.97 11.24
C ALA A 102 16.94 3.31 10.26
N ALA A 103 16.23 4.13 9.47
CA ALA A 103 15.36 3.63 8.40
C ALA A 103 16.11 2.90 7.30
N ALA A 104 17.28 3.41 6.88
CA ALA A 104 18.14 2.76 5.89
C ALA A 104 18.70 1.43 6.40
N VAL A 105 19.09 1.34 7.68
CA VAL A 105 19.52 0.07 8.29
C VAL A 105 18.38 -0.95 8.29
N VAL A 106 17.18 -0.57 8.71
CA VAL A 106 16.00 -1.46 8.68
C VAL A 106 15.68 -1.89 7.24
N LEU A 107 15.74 -0.98 6.28
CA LEU A 107 15.55 -1.30 4.86
C LEU A 107 16.61 -2.28 4.36
N ALA A 108 17.88 -2.10 4.72
CA ALA A 108 18.96 -3.00 4.33
C ALA A 108 18.80 -4.40 4.93
N LEU A 109 18.38 -4.50 6.19
CA LEU A 109 18.09 -5.77 6.85
C LEU A 109 16.89 -6.47 6.19
N LEU A 110 15.82 -5.73 5.89
CA LEU A 110 14.65 -6.26 5.20
C LEU A 110 15.00 -6.75 3.80
N GLY A 111 15.75 -5.95 3.04
CA GLY A 111 16.21 -6.33 1.70
C GLY A 111 17.13 -7.55 1.74
N GLY A 112 18.08 -7.58 2.68
CA GLY A 112 18.96 -8.73 2.90
C GLY A 112 18.18 -10.01 3.23
N LEU A 113 17.11 -9.91 4.02
CA LEU A 113 16.22 -11.03 4.29
C LEU A 113 15.53 -11.55 3.02
N PHE A 114 14.94 -10.68 2.19
CA PHE A 114 14.28 -11.10 0.95
C PHE A 114 15.23 -11.72 -0.06
N PHE A 115 16.44 -11.15 -0.23
CA PHE A 115 17.47 -11.77 -1.05
C PHE A 115 17.94 -13.11 -0.48
N TYR A 116 18.11 -13.22 0.84
CA TYR A 116 18.44 -14.49 1.47
C TYR A 116 17.38 -15.56 1.20
N LEU A 117 16.09 -15.21 1.35
CA LEU A 117 14.98 -16.13 1.09
C LEU A 117 14.93 -16.57 -0.38
N ALA A 118 15.09 -15.64 -1.32
CA ALA A 118 15.14 -15.90 -2.76
C ALA A 118 16.30 -16.83 -3.15
N ILE A 119 17.50 -16.58 -2.61
CA ILE A 119 18.68 -17.41 -2.90
C ILE A 119 18.57 -18.79 -2.23
N SER A 120 17.93 -18.88 -1.06
CA SER A 120 17.80 -20.14 -0.32
C SER A 120 16.73 -21.07 -0.89
N ASN A 121 15.77 -20.53 -1.66
CA ASN A 121 14.70 -21.29 -2.32
C ASN A 121 14.54 -20.78 -3.77
N PRO A 122 15.53 -21.04 -4.65
CA PRO A 122 15.47 -20.58 -6.02
C PRO A 122 14.44 -21.37 -6.82
N ASP A 123 13.57 -20.65 -7.54
CA ASP A 123 12.54 -21.24 -8.41
C ASP A 123 12.83 -21.02 -9.90
N GLY A 124 13.96 -20.36 -10.21
CA GLY A 124 14.36 -20.03 -11.57
C GLY A 124 14.14 -18.55 -11.87
N ARG A 125 15.00 -18.01 -12.72
CA ARG A 125 14.89 -16.63 -13.19
C ARG A 125 13.65 -16.45 -14.08
N ASP A 126 12.85 -15.45 -13.76
CA ASP A 126 11.70 -15.05 -14.56
C ASP A 126 12.10 -14.32 -15.86
N ASP A 127 11.11 -14.13 -16.75
CA ASP A 127 11.27 -13.32 -17.95
C ASP A 127 11.47 -11.82 -17.63
N TRP A 128 11.94 -11.06 -18.62
CA TRP A 128 12.27 -9.65 -18.44
C TRP A 128 11.06 -8.76 -18.16
N GLU A 129 9.86 -9.11 -18.65
CA GLU A 129 8.64 -8.37 -18.35
C GLU A 129 8.29 -8.52 -16.88
N THR A 130 8.29 -9.76 -16.38
CA THR A 130 8.03 -10.06 -14.96
C THR A 130 9.03 -9.37 -14.05
N ILE A 131 10.33 -9.44 -14.35
CA ILE A 131 11.36 -8.73 -13.59
C ILE A 131 11.10 -7.22 -13.60
N ALA A 132 10.85 -6.63 -14.77
CA ALA A 132 10.60 -5.19 -14.88
C ALA A 132 9.35 -4.78 -14.11
N PHE A 133 8.27 -5.56 -14.18
CA PHE A 133 7.02 -5.29 -13.50
C PHE A 133 7.22 -5.34 -11.98
N GLN A 134 7.75 -6.44 -11.44
CA GLN A 134 7.90 -6.65 -10.00
C GLN A 134 8.88 -5.66 -9.35
N TRP A 135 9.92 -5.24 -10.07
CA TRP A 135 10.88 -4.23 -9.59
C TRP A 135 10.41 -2.78 -9.74
N THR A 136 9.23 -2.52 -10.32
CA THR A 136 8.75 -1.15 -10.54
C THR A 136 7.31 -0.92 -10.10
N MET A 137 6.33 -1.56 -10.73
CA MET A 137 4.93 -1.14 -10.69
C MET A 137 4.25 -1.37 -9.33
N PRO A 138 4.35 -2.55 -8.68
CA PRO A 138 3.70 -2.78 -7.40
C PRO A 138 4.13 -1.78 -6.34
N GLY A 139 5.44 -1.63 -6.09
CA GLY A 139 5.91 -0.72 -5.05
C GLY A 139 5.67 0.75 -5.39
N LEU A 140 5.77 1.18 -6.66
CA LEU A 140 5.43 2.56 -7.04
C LEU A 140 3.96 2.87 -6.79
N ASP A 141 3.07 2.06 -7.36
CA ASP A 141 1.62 2.29 -7.28
C ASP A 141 1.10 2.13 -5.84
N GLU A 142 1.42 1.00 -5.20
CA GLU A 142 0.84 0.65 -3.91
C GLU A 142 1.41 1.50 -2.78
N GLU A 143 2.71 1.82 -2.75
CA GLU A 143 3.24 2.64 -1.65
C GLU A 143 2.82 4.10 -1.77
N ILE A 144 2.70 4.64 -2.98
CA ILE A 144 2.19 6.00 -3.18
C ILE A 144 0.71 6.07 -2.76
N PHE A 145 -0.08 5.02 -3.02
CA PHE A 145 -1.45 4.96 -2.53
C PHE A 145 -1.53 4.68 -1.01
N TYR A 146 -1.11 3.51 -0.55
CA TYR A 146 -1.31 3.03 0.81
C TYR A 146 -0.52 3.84 1.84
N ARG A 147 0.77 4.11 1.60
CA ARG A 147 1.66 4.82 2.55
C ARG A 147 1.70 6.32 2.27
N GLY A 148 1.27 6.75 1.08
CA GLY A 148 1.11 8.14 0.75
C GLY A 148 -0.29 8.65 1.01
N LEU A 149 -1.16 8.52 0.01
CA LEU A 149 -2.47 9.17 -0.03
C LEU A 149 -3.45 8.62 1.03
N PHE A 150 -3.62 7.31 1.11
CA PHE A 150 -4.55 6.67 2.04
C PHE A 150 -4.10 6.83 3.48
N LEU A 151 -2.82 6.60 3.77
CA LEU A 151 -2.25 6.85 5.11
C LEU A 151 -2.43 8.30 5.54
N LEU A 152 -2.21 9.27 4.65
CA LEU A 152 -2.49 10.68 4.95
C LEU A 152 -3.96 10.89 5.36
N ALA A 153 -4.91 10.37 4.57
CA ALA A 153 -6.32 10.49 4.89
C ALA A 153 -6.69 9.84 6.24
N MET A 154 -6.20 8.63 6.50
CA MET A 154 -6.42 7.94 7.76
C MET A 154 -5.76 8.63 8.96
N ASN A 155 -4.60 9.26 8.74
CA ASN A 155 -3.91 10.04 9.75
C ASN A 155 -4.62 11.37 10.06
N GLU A 156 -5.23 12.01 9.06
CA GLU A 156 -6.10 13.17 9.28
C GLU A 156 -7.42 12.76 9.95
N ALA A 157 -7.92 11.55 9.67
CA ALA A 157 -9.10 10.98 10.29
C ALA A 157 -8.91 10.66 11.77
N PHE A 158 -7.74 10.14 12.16
CA PHE A 158 -7.39 9.84 13.54
C PHE A 158 -6.11 10.59 13.89
N SER A 159 -6.13 11.65 14.69
CA SER A 159 -4.92 12.45 14.94
C SER A 159 -4.01 11.93 16.07
N ALA A 160 -4.50 11.01 16.91
CA ALA A 160 -3.73 10.47 18.03
C ALA A 160 -2.57 9.55 17.58
N ARG A 161 -1.36 9.78 18.11
CA ARG A 161 -0.13 9.05 17.74
C ARG A 161 0.65 8.59 18.96
N ALA A 162 1.23 7.40 18.87
CA ALA A 162 2.26 6.91 19.79
C ALA A 162 3.63 6.95 19.10
N ARG A 163 4.71 7.11 19.87
CA ARG A 163 6.07 6.99 19.35
C ARG A 163 6.52 5.54 19.42
N ILE A 164 6.62 4.88 18.28
CA ILE A 164 7.12 3.50 18.16
C ILE A 164 8.49 3.57 17.51
N LEU A 165 9.54 3.28 18.28
CA LEU A 165 10.94 3.35 17.83
C LEU A 165 11.28 4.68 17.10
N GLY A 166 10.72 5.79 17.60
CA GLY A 166 10.92 7.12 17.05
C GLY A 166 10.05 7.50 15.84
N ALA A 167 9.17 6.62 15.35
CA ALA A 167 8.15 6.95 14.35
C ALA A 167 6.80 7.29 15.03
N PRO A 168 6.08 8.35 14.60
CA PRO A 168 4.75 8.67 15.09
C PRO A 168 3.70 7.77 14.43
N ILE A 169 3.41 6.62 15.02
CA ILE A 169 2.42 5.68 14.48
C ILE A 169 1.10 5.86 15.22
N GLY A 170 0.00 5.92 14.46
CA GLY A 170 -1.35 6.02 15.00
C GLY A 170 -2.30 4.97 14.46
N TYR A 171 -3.54 5.06 14.91
CA TYR A 171 -4.60 4.16 14.48
C TYR A 171 -4.82 4.18 12.95
N GLY A 172 -4.67 5.35 12.32
CA GLY A 172 -4.76 5.47 10.87
C GLY A 172 -3.73 4.63 10.11
N GLY A 173 -2.50 4.53 10.64
CA GLY A 173 -1.48 3.62 10.11
C GLY A 173 -1.86 2.16 10.23
N MET A 174 -2.47 1.76 11.35
CA MET A 174 -2.96 0.37 11.52
C MET A 174 -4.07 0.04 10.52
N LEU A 175 -4.99 0.97 10.27
CA LEU A 175 -6.04 0.78 9.25
C LEU A 175 -5.45 0.64 7.85
N ALA A 176 -4.46 1.46 7.49
CA ALA A 176 -3.77 1.35 6.21
C ALA A 176 -3.07 0.00 6.03
N THR A 177 -2.38 -0.50 7.06
CA THR A 177 -1.72 -1.81 7.01
C THR A 177 -2.71 -2.98 6.97
N VAL A 178 -3.80 -2.91 7.75
CA VAL A 178 -4.86 -3.93 7.69
C VAL A 178 -5.48 -3.96 6.30
N LEU A 179 -5.80 -2.80 5.72
CA LEU A 179 -6.37 -2.76 4.37
C LEU A 179 -5.41 -3.34 3.33
N PHE A 180 -4.11 -3.06 3.43
CA PHE A 180 -3.09 -3.64 2.55
C PHE A 180 -3.06 -5.16 2.63
N GLY A 181 -3.10 -5.72 3.85
CA GLY A 181 -3.17 -7.18 4.03
C GLY A 181 -4.48 -7.76 3.50
N LEU A 182 -5.63 -7.10 3.71
CA LEU A 182 -6.92 -7.54 3.19
C LEU A 182 -6.97 -7.50 1.67
N ALA A 183 -6.30 -6.54 1.03
CA ALA A 183 -6.20 -6.45 -0.43
C ALA A 183 -5.55 -7.69 -1.07
N HIS A 184 -4.70 -8.39 -0.31
CA HIS A 184 -4.01 -9.59 -0.78
C HIS A 184 -4.63 -10.89 -0.25
N GLY A 185 -5.12 -10.87 1.00
CA GLY A 185 -5.60 -12.08 1.68
C GLY A 185 -7.11 -12.29 1.63
N LEU A 186 -7.91 -11.33 1.16
CA LEU A 186 -9.37 -11.44 1.11
C LEU A 186 -9.86 -11.40 -0.33
N ALA A 187 -10.67 -12.39 -0.71
CA ALA A 187 -11.28 -12.47 -2.03
C ALA A 187 -12.74 -12.94 -1.94
N TYR A 188 -13.57 -12.50 -2.88
CA TYR A 188 -14.91 -13.02 -3.07
C TYR A 188 -15.02 -13.69 -4.44
N ASP A 189 -15.42 -14.95 -4.49
CA ASP A 189 -15.59 -15.70 -5.74
C ASP A 189 -16.90 -16.51 -5.77
N LYS A 190 -17.01 -17.46 -6.71
CA LYS A 190 -18.22 -18.28 -6.89
C LYS A 190 -18.52 -19.19 -5.68
N SER A 191 -17.49 -19.54 -4.90
CA SER A 191 -17.60 -20.33 -3.67
C SER A 191 -17.92 -19.47 -2.44
N GLY A 192 -17.90 -18.15 -2.59
CA GLY A 192 -18.21 -17.18 -1.54
C GLY A 192 -16.99 -16.37 -1.10
N LEU A 193 -17.01 -15.95 0.16
CA LEU A 193 -15.92 -15.20 0.77
C LEU A 193 -14.80 -16.15 1.20
N SER A 194 -13.58 -15.91 0.73
CA SER A 194 -12.37 -16.59 1.17
C SER A 194 -11.41 -15.61 1.85
N PHE A 195 -10.72 -16.11 2.88
CA PHE A 195 -9.69 -15.37 3.59
C PHE A 195 -8.47 -16.25 3.81
N ASP A 196 -7.37 -15.91 3.13
CA ASP A 196 -6.06 -16.51 3.34
C ASP A 196 -5.32 -15.71 4.42
N ALA A 197 -5.37 -16.23 5.65
CA ALA A 197 -4.71 -15.65 6.80
C ALA A 197 -3.17 -15.62 6.66
N MET A 198 -2.59 -16.58 5.93
CA MET A 198 -1.14 -16.61 5.70
C MET A 198 -0.74 -15.49 4.75
N THR A 199 -1.41 -15.36 3.61
CA THR A 199 -1.16 -14.27 2.66
C THR A 199 -1.42 -12.90 3.30
N PHE A 200 -2.49 -12.76 4.09
CA PHE A 200 -2.74 -11.56 4.89
C PHE A 200 -1.56 -11.24 5.83
N ALA A 201 -1.03 -12.24 6.55
CA ALA A 201 0.07 -12.04 7.48
C ALA A 201 1.41 -11.74 6.79
N LEU A 202 1.70 -12.42 5.68
CA LEU A 202 2.93 -12.26 4.91
C LEU A 202 2.97 -10.95 4.12
N THR A 203 1.83 -10.35 3.82
CA THR A 203 1.75 -9.01 3.20
C THR A 203 1.57 -7.90 4.25
N GLY A 204 0.68 -8.10 5.21
CA GLY A 204 0.39 -7.18 6.32
C GLY A 204 1.54 -7.01 7.33
N GLY A 205 2.34 -8.07 7.56
CA GLY A 205 3.49 -8.03 8.47
C GLY A 205 4.60 -7.09 7.97
N PRO A 206 5.22 -7.35 6.80
CA PRO A 206 6.18 -6.44 6.18
C PRO A 206 5.60 -5.04 5.96
N ALA A 207 4.30 -4.94 5.66
CA ALA A 207 3.60 -3.68 5.54
C ALA A 207 3.67 -2.77 6.79
N LEU A 208 3.78 -3.33 8.00
CA LEU A 208 4.02 -2.57 9.23
C LEU A 208 5.42 -1.95 9.25
N ILE A 209 6.43 -2.65 8.71
CA ILE A 209 7.79 -2.12 8.58
C ILE A 209 7.79 -0.97 7.56
N LEU A 210 7.11 -1.12 6.43
CA LEU A 210 6.98 -0.06 5.43
C LEU A 210 6.24 1.17 5.98
N LEU A 211 5.19 0.97 6.78
CA LEU A 211 4.54 2.05 7.54
C LEU A 211 5.54 2.75 8.47
N TRP A 212 6.33 1.99 9.23
CA TRP A 212 7.32 2.56 10.13
C TRP A 212 8.37 3.36 9.36
N LEU A 213 8.88 2.86 8.23
CA LEU A 213 9.80 3.60 7.35
C LEU A 213 9.18 4.93 6.91
N LYS A 214 7.93 4.89 6.41
CA LYS A 214 7.21 6.09 5.96
C LYS A 214 7.02 7.12 7.07
N GLU A 215 6.56 6.71 8.25
CA GLU A 215 6.32 7.61 9.38
C GLU A 215 7.63 8.13 9.99
N ARG A 216 8.70 7.31 9.95
CA ARG A 216 10.02 7.69 10.45
C ARG A 216 10.69 8.74 9.57
N THR A 217 10.61 8.58 8.24
CA THR A 217 11.30 9.47 7.29
C THR A 217 10.42 10.56 6.71
N GLY A 218 9.09 10.40 6.77
CA GLY A 218 8.15 11.26 6.07
C GLY A 218 8.08 11.02 4.56
N SER A 219 8.85 10.08 3.99
CA SER A 219 8.94 9.82 2.55
C SER A 219 8.50 8.39 2.19
N VAL A 220 7.78 8.24 1.07
CA VAL A 220 7.42 6.91 0.52
C VAL A 220 8.59 6.23 -0.21
N LEU A 221 9.72 6.90 -0.42
CA LEU A 221 10.83 6.36 -1.22
C LEU A 221 11.41 5.06 -0.65
N MET A 222 11.71 5.02 0.65
CA MET A 222 12.22 3.80 1.29
C MET A 222 11.18 2.66 1.29
N PRO A 223 9.89 2.93 1.58
CA PRO A 223 8.83 1.96 1.34
C PRO A 223 8.80 1.40 -0.09
N ILE A 224 8.86 2.25 -1.12
CA ILE A 224 8.88 1.83 -2.54
C ILE A 224 10.04 0.87 -2.80
N ILE A 225 11.25 1.24 -2.37
CA ILE A 225 12.45 0.40 -2.55
C ILE A 225 12.27 -0.94 -1.83
N GLY A 226 11.81 -0.91 -0.58
CA GLY A 226 11.61 -2.13 0.22
C GLY A 226 10.57 -3.07 -0.39
N HIS A 227 9.47 -2.53 -0.90
CA HIS A 227 8.43 -3.28 -1.58
C HIS A 227 8.95 -3.88 -2.89
N ASN A 228 9.62 -3.10 -3.74
CA ASN A 228 10.17 -3.62 -4.99
C ASN A 228 11.22 -4.71 -4.76
N ILE A 229 12.02 -4.62 -3.67
CA ILE A 229 12.91 -5.72 -3.28
C ILE A 229 12.11 -6.95 -2.84
N ALA A 230 11.06 -6.78 -2.03
CA ALA A 230 10.23 -7.88 -1.55
C ALA A 230 9.57 -8.67 -2.70
N ASN A 231 9.09 -7.97 -3.73
CA ASN A 231 8.49 -8.61 -4.90
C ASN A 231 9.52 -9.09 -5.92
N GLY A 232 10.57 -8.30 -6.14
CA GLY A 232 11.50 -8.51 -7.23
C GLY A 232 12.64 -9.47 -6.91
N ALA A 233 13.00 -9.70 -5.65
CA ALA A 233 14.18 -10.51 -5.30
C ALA A 233 14.09 -11.95 -5.84
N SER A 234 12.94 -12.61 -5.72
CA SER A 234 12.74 -13.99 -6.21
C SER A 234 12.79 -14.09 -7.73
N THR A 235 12.35 -13.07 -8.45
CA THR A 235 12.34 -13.06 -9.95
C THR A 235 13.73 -13.21 -10.58
N LEU A 236 14.80 -13.09 -9.79
CA LEU A 236 16.18 -13.12 -10.25
C LEU A 236 16.87 -14.49 -10.13
N PHE A 237 16.32 -15.44 -9.37
CA PHE A 237 16.99 -16.70 -8.98
C PHE A 237 16.11 -17.93 -9.16
#